data_AF-A0AAD4JH27-F1
#
_entry.id   AF-A0AAD4JH27-F1
#
_cell.length_a   1.000
_cell.length_b   1.000
_cell.length_c   1.000
_cell.angle_alpha   90.00
_cell.angle_beta   90.00
_cell.angle_gamma   90.00
#
_symmetry.space_group_name_H-M   'P 1'
#
loop_
_entity.id
_entity.type
_entity.pdbx_description
1 polymer ?
#
loop_
_entity_poly.entity_id
_entity_poly.type
_entity_poly.pdbx_seq_one_letter_code
_entity_poly.pdbx_strand_id
1 'polypeptide(L)'
;MKKASFVGVTTTTIFYVLCGCVGYAAFGNNAPGNFLTGFGFYEPFWLIDFANVCIAVHLIGAYQVFAQPIFGFVEKYSSEKWPESKFINAEYIPFMGDHGINMFRLVWRTAYVVVTALFAMIFPFFNDFLGLIGAASFYPLTVYFPIEMHIAQAKIPKYSFTWMWLKILSWACLVVSLVAAAGSLQGLATDVKTYKPFKNT
;
A
#
# COMPACT_ATOMS: atom_id res chain seq x y z
N MET A 1 15.68 -11.49 -15.64
CA MET A 1 14.88 -10.36 -15.12
C MET A 1 14.09 -9.63 -16.20
N LYS A 2 14.70 -9.07 -17.26
CA LYS A 2 13.98 -8.24 -18.27
C LYS A 2 12.69 -8.86 -18.84
N LYS A 3 12.71 -10.14 -19.23
CA LYS A 3 11.51 -10.84 -19.74
C LYS A 3 10.40 -10.94 -18.68
N ALA A 4 10.74 -11.31 -17.45
CA ALA A 4 9.78 -11.39 -16.35
C ALA A 4 9.18 -10.02 -16.01
N SER A 5 10.01 -8.97 -15.95
CA SER A 5 9.53 -7.59 -15.74
C SER A 5 8.63 -7.13 -16.88
N PHE A 6 8.99 -7.42 -18.13
CA PHE A 6 8.18 -7.06 -19.29
C PHE A 6 6.81 -7.74 -19.25
N VAL A 7 6.76 -9.04 -18.99
CA VAL A 7 5.51 -9.80 -18.85
C VAL A 7 4.69 -9.24 -17.69
N GLY A 8 5.28 -9.08 -16.50
CA GLY A 8 4.57 -8.56 -15.33
C GLY A 8 3.99 -7.17 -15.54
N VAL A 9 4.77 -6.22 -16.08
CA VAL A 9 4.31 -4.85 -16.33
C VAL A 9 3.23 -4.82 -17.42
N THR A 10 3.41 -5.59 -18.49
CA THR A 10 2.42 -5.63 -19.58
C THR A 10 1.10 -6.22 -19.08
N THR A 11 1.15 -7.34 -18.37
CA THR A 11 -0.03 -8.00 -17.81
C THR A 11 -0.76 -7.07 -16.84
N THR A 12 -0.07 -6.46 -15.89
CA THR A 12 -0.69 -5.53 -14.92
C THR A 12 -1.28 -4.30 -15.61
N THR A 13 -0.61 -3.74 -16.62
CA THR A 13 -1.12 -2.61 -17.40
C THR A 13 -2.42 -2.98 -18.12
N ILE A 14 -2.46 -4.13 -18.78
CA ILE A 14 -3.66 -4.62 -19.46
C ILE A 14 -4.81 -4.77 -18.46
N PHE A 15 -4.58 -5.40 -17.31
CA PHE A 15 -5.62 -5.56 -16.28
C PHE A 15 -6.13 -4.21 -15.76
N TYR A 16 -5.24 -3.25 -15.45
CA TYR A 16 -5.68 -1.94 -14.97
C TYR A 16 -6.46 -1.15 -16.01
N VAL A 17 -6.01 -1.15 -17.27
CA VAL A 17 -6.74 -0.48 -18.36
C VAL A 17 -8.09 -1.15 -18.58
N LEU A 18 -8.16 -2.48 -18.59
CA LEU A 18 -9.42 -3.22 -18.71
C LEU A 18 -10.38 -2.89 -17.57
N CYS A 19 -9.92 -2.94 -16.31
CA CYS A 19 -10.74 -2.58 -15.15
C CYS A 19 -11.25 -1.14 -15.24
N GLY A 20 -10.39 -0.19 -15.62
CA GLY A 20 -10.77 1.22 -15.78
C GLY A 20 -11.79 1.44 -16.91
N CYS A 21 -11.52 0.91 -18.11
CA CYS A 21 -12.39 1.07 -19.27
C CYS A 21 -13.73 0.35 -19.10
N VAL A 22 -13.74 -0.90 -18.64
CA VAL A 22 -14.98 -1.66 -18.42
C VAL A 22 -15.77 -1.10 -17.25
N GLY A 23 -15.09 -0.72 -16.16
CA GLY A 23 -15.74 -0.07 -15.02
C GLY A 23 -16.42 1.24 -15.42
N TYR A 24 -15.72 2.09 -16.18
CA TYR A 24 -16.32 3.32 -16.70
C TYR A 24 -17.45 3.05 -17.70
N ALA A 25 -17.32 2.05 -18.57
CA ALA A 25 -18.39 1.67 -19.49
C ALA A 25 -19.66 1.18 -18.76
N ALA A 26 -19.50 0.52 -17.60
CA ALA A 26 -20.62 0.01 -16.80
C ALA A 26 -21.29 1.10 -15.95
N PHE A 27 -20.52 1.99 -15.32
CA PHE A 27 -21.03 2.95 -14.32
C PHE A 27 -21.00 4.41 -14.76
N GLY A 28 -20.29 4.73 -15.85
CA GLY A 28 -20.07 6.11 -16.32
C GLY A 28 -19.45 6.99 -15.24
N ASN A 29 -19.92 8.24 -15.18
CA ASN A 29 -19.47 9.24 -14.19
C ASN A 29 -19.82 8.88 -12.73
N ASN A 30 -20.65 7.86 -12.52
CA ASN A 30 -21.05 7.40 -11.18
C ASN A 30 -20.20 6.20 -10.70
N ALA A 31 -19.09 5.89 -11.37
CA ALA A 31 -18.21 4.79 -11.00
C ALA A 31 -17.69 4.98 -9.55
N PRO A 32 -18.00 4.04 -8.63
CA PRO A 32 -17.51 4.14 -7.26
C PRO A 32 -16.03 3.77 -7.18
N GLY A 33 -15.31 4.31 -6.18
CA GLY A 33 -13.91 3.96 -5.95
C GLY A 33 -13.69 2.48 -5.58
N ASN A 34 -14.70 1.83 -4.99
CA ASN A 34 -14.76 0.38 -4.88
C ASN A 34 -15.93 -0.14 -5.74
N PHE A 35 -15.62 -0.88 -6.81
CA PHE A 35 -16.66 -1.42 -7.69
C PHE A 35 -17.61 -2.37 -6.98
N LEU A 36 -17.15 -3.11 -5.97
CA LEU A 36 -18.00 -4.05 -5.22
C LEU A 36 -19.07 -3.34 -4.39
N THR A 37 -18.87 -2.07 -4.02
CA THR A 37 -19.90 -1.29 -3.33
C THR A 37 -20.94 -0.71 -4.31
N GLY A 38 -20.62 -0.63 -5.61
CA GLY A 38 -21.53 -0.13 -6.64
C GLY A 38 -22.62 -1.11 -7.06
N PHE A 39 -22.41 -2.41 -6.82
CA PHE A 39 -23.32 -3.48 -7.22
C PHE A 39 -24.26 -3.95 -6.10
N GLY A 40 -24.29 -3.27 -4.94
CA GLY A 40 -25.02 -3.70 -3.74
C GLY A 40 -26.53 -3.95 -3.88
N PHE A 41 -27.11 -3.68 -5.07
CA PHE A 41 -28.53 -3.88 -5.38
C PHE A 41 -28.79 -4.72 -6.64
N TYR A 42 -27.76 -5.25 -7.31
CA TYR A 42 -27.93 -6.02 -8.56
C TYR A 42 -27.55 -7.49 -8.37
N GLU A 43 -28.49 -8.39 -8.66
CA GLU A 43 -28.25 -9.84 -8.67
C GLU A 43 -27.14 -10.20 -9.68
N PRO A 44 -26.22 -11.14 -9.36
CA PRO A 44 -26.28 -12.09 -8.24
C PRO A 44 -25.30 -11.81 -7.09
N PHE A 45 -25.80 -11.82 -5.85
CA PHE A 45 -25.04 -11.54 -4.62
C PHE A 45 -23.85 -12.49 -4.36
N TRP A 46 -23.97 -13.77 -4.76
CA TRP A 46 -22.91 -14.77 -4.54
C TRP A 46 -21.59 -14.40 -5.22
N LEU A 47 -21.63 -13.70 -6.36
CA LEU A 47 -20.43 -13.31 -7.09
C LEU A 47 -19.68 -12.19 -6.35
N ILE A 48 -20.42 -11.26 -5.73
CA ILE A 48 -19.86 -10.20 -4.88
C ILE A 48 -19.24 -10.82 -3.64
N ASP A 49 -19.92 -11.78 -2.99
CA ASP A 49 -19.39 -12.48 -1.82
C ASP A 49 -18.12 -13.26 -2.15
N PHE A 50 -18.11 -13.98 -3.28
CA PHE A 50 -16.92 -14.69 -3.75
C PHE A 50 -15.76 -13.74 -4.02
N ALA A 51 -16.02 -12.59 -4.65
CA ALA A 51 -15.01 -11.57 -4.88
C ALA A 51 -14.44 -11.01 -3.55
N ASN A 52 -15.31 -10.73 -2.57
CA ASN A 52 -14.89 -10.29 -1.24
C ASN A 52 -14.05 -11.35 -0.51
N VAL A 53 -14.38 -12.64 -0.61
CA VAL A 53 -13.56 -13.73 -0.07
C VAL A 53 -12.18 -13.77 -0.73
N CYS A 54 -12.11 -13.65 -2.06
CA CYS A 54 -10.85 -13.58 -2.79
C CYS A 54 -9.99 -12.39 -2.33
N ILE A 55 -10.59 -11.21 -2.16
CA ILE A 55 -9.91 -10.03 -1.64
C ILE A 55 -9.41 -10.28 -0.21
N ALA A 56 -10.22 -10.87 0.66
CA ALA A 56 -9.82 -11.18 2.03
C ALA A 56 -8.60 -12.12 2.06
N VAL A 57 -8.64 -13.22 1.30
CA VAL A 57 -7.52 -14.17 1.21
C VAL A 57 -6.25 -13.48 0.69
N HIS A 58 -6.39 -12.67 -0.37
CA HIS A 58 -5.27 -11.90 -0.93
C HIS A 58 -4.67 -10.91 0.10
N LEU A 59 -5.51 -10.13 0.77
CA LEU A 59 -5.08 -9.11 1.73
C LEU A 59 -4.45 -9.73 3.00
N ILE A 60 -4.95 -10.88 3.46
CA ILE A 60 -4.32 -11.62 4.57
C ILE A 60 -2.88 -12.00 4.18
N GLY A 61 -2.69 -12.57 2.99
CA GLY A 61 -1.36 -12.91 2.47
C GLY A 61 -0.45 -11.69 2.34
N ALA A 62 -0.95 -10.60 1.75
CA ALA A 62 -0.21 -9.36 1.60
C ALA A 62 0.19 -8.78 2.96
N TYR A 63 -0.73 -8.71 3.93
CA TYR A 63 -0.46 -8.21 5.28
C TYR A 63 0.66 -9.00 5.95
N GLN A 64 0.64 -10.33 5.85
CA GLN A 64 1.70 -11.17 6.42
C GLN A 64 3.06 -10.80 5.84
N VAL A 65 3.17 -10.66 4.52
CA VAL A 65 4.44 -10.31 3.85
C VAL A 65 4.90 -8.90 4.21
N PHE A 66 4.01 -7.92 4.24
CA PHE A 66 4.36 -6.52 4.54
C PHE A 66 4.67 -6.27 6.02
N ALA A 67 4.09 -7.04 6.94
CA ALA A 67 4.36 -6.90 8.37
C ALA A 67 5.74 -7.50 8.76
N GLN A 68 6.23 -8.55 8.07
CA GLN A 68 7.50 -9.20 8.45
C GLN A 68 8.70 -8.25 8.54
N PRO A 69 8.96 -7.34 7.59
CA PRO A 69 10.10 -6.42 7.68
C PRO A 69 10.01 -5.48 8.89
N ILE A 70 8.81 -5.03 9.25
CA ILE A 70 8.59 -4.16 10.41
C ILE A 70 8.86 -4.94 11.70
N PHE A 71 8.32 -6.15 11.80
CA PHE A 71 8.58 -7.04 12.93
C PHE A 71 10.08 -7.35 13.05
N GLY A 72 10.72 -7.77 11.97
CA GLY A 72 12.14 -8.08 11.96
C GLY A 72 13.01 -6.89 12.35
N PHE A 73 12.69 -5.68 11.88
CA PHE A 73 13.43 -4.47 12.23
C PHE A 73 13.31 -4.14 13.72
N VAL A 74 12.08 -4.10 14.27
CA VAL A 74 11.86 -3.74 15.67
C VAL A 74 12.39 -4.81 16.62
N GLU A 75 12.20 -6.08 16.29
CA GLU A 75 12.71 -7.20 17.07
C GLU A 75 14.24 -7.20 17.11
N LYS A 76 14.89 -7.03 15.95
CA LYS A 76 16.36 -6.94 15.88
C LYS A 76 16.90 -5.72 16.61
N TYR A 77 16.30 -4.55 16.41
CA TYR A 77 16.73 -3.34 17.10
C TYR A 77 16.61 -3.47 18.62
N SER A 78 15.51 -4.09 19.09
CA SER A 78 15.27 -4.28 20.53
C SER A 78 16.23 -5.29 21.14
N SER A 79 16.55 -6.38 20.43
CA SER A 79 17.52 -7.37 20.92
C SER A 79 18.94 -6.81 21.00
N GLU A 80 19.35 -6.01 20.00
CA GLU A 80 20.65 -5.32 20.00
C GLU A 80 20.75 -4.25 21.10
N LYS A 81 19.64 -3.54 21.38
CA LYS A 81 19.63 -2.45 22.36
C LYS A 81 19.58 -2.95 23.81
N TRP A 82 18.90 -4.07 24.06
CA TRP A 82 18.71 -4.63 25.41
C TRP A 82 19.05 -6.13 25.47
N PRO A 83 20.33 -6.50 25.30
CA PRO A 83 20.76 -7.90 25.25
C PRO A 83 20.49 -8.66 26.56
N GLU A 84 20.61 -7.99 27.71
CA GLU A 84 20.42 -8.60 29.04
C GLU A 84 18.94 -8.80 29.42
N SER A 85 17.99 -8.27 28.63
CA SER A 85 16.57 -8.36 28.95
C SER A 85 16.02 -9.75 28.64
N LYS A 86 15.67 -10.50 29.69
CA LYS A 86 14.99 -11.80 29.57
C LYS A 86 13.63 -11.68 28.87
N PHE A 87 12.93 -10.56 28.96
CA PHE A 87 11.66 -10.39 28.25
C PHE A 87 11.83 -10.34 26.72
N ILE A 88 12.92 -9.70 26.26
CA ILE A 88 13.20 -9.46 24.85
C ILE A 88 13.89 -10.66 24.21
N ASN A 89 14.82 -11.31 24.92
CA ASN A 89 15.67 -12.35 24.34
C ASN A 89 15.36 -13.77 24.81
N ALA A 90 14.61 -13.97 25.92
CA ALA A 90 14.31 -15.33 26.35
C ALA A 90 13.25 -15.98 25.45
N GLU A 91 13.52 -17.24 25.10
CA GLU A 91 12.54 -18.11 24.45
C GLU A 91 12.03 -19.12 25.48
N TYR A 92 10.71 -19.14 25.66
CA TYR A 92 10.01 -20.06 26.53
C TYR A 92 9.47 -21.20 25.68
N ILE A 93 9.89 -22.43 25.95
CA ILE A 93 9.41 -23.61 25.24
C ILE A 93 8.14 -24.09 25.98
N PRO A 94 6.93 -23.97 25.39
CA PRO A 94 5.76 -24.57 25.99
C PRO A 94 5.87 -26.10 25.99
N PHE A 95 5.25 -26.72 26.99
CA PHE A 95 5.41 -28.11 27.47
C PHE A 95 5.30 -29.24 26.41
N MET A 96 4.93 -28.94 25.15
CA MET A 96 4.80 -29.88 24.02
C MET A 96 5.08 -29.25 22.64
N GLY A 97 6.08 -28.38 22.50
CA GLY A 97 6.41 -27.80 21.18
C GLY A 97 7.89 -27.56 20.94
N ASP A 98 8.33 -27.74 19.68
CA ASP A 98 9.71 -27.45 19.24
C ASP A 98 9.97 -25.96 18.99
N HIS A 99 8.96 -25.10 19.19
CA HIS A 99 9.03 -23.68 18.87
C HIS A 99 9.03 -22.83 20.15
N GLY A 100 10.13 -22.11 20.38
CA GLY A 100 10.27 -21.17 21.48
C GLY A 100 9.37 -19.93 21.32
N ILE A 101 8.48 -19.70 22.29
CA ILE A 101 7.67 -18.49 22.37
C ILE A 101 8.50 -17.39 23.04
N ASN A 102 8.64 -16.27 22.36
CA ASN A 102 9.26 -15.07 22.94
C ASN A 102 8.14 -14.10 23.36
N MET A 103 8.12 -13.71 24.63
CA MET A 103 7.06 -12.87 25.18
C MET A 103 7.05 -11.48 24.55
N PHE A 104 8.21 -10.90 24.25
CA PHE A 104 8.29 -9.63 23.54
C PHE A 104 7.69 -9.73 22.13
N ARG A 105 8.06 -10.76 21.33
CA ARG A 105 7.49 -10.97 19.99
C ARG A 105 5.95 -11.08 20.04
N LEU A 106 5.42 -11.80 21.02
CA LEU A 106 3.98 -11.97 21.19
C LEU A 106 3.31 -10.61 21.48
N VAL A 107 3.76 -9.91 22.53
CA VAL A 107 3.17 -8.63 22.95
C VAL A 107 3.30 -7.58 21.84
N TRP A 108 4.48 -7.45 21.23
CA TRP A 108 4.74 -6.47 20.17
C TRP A 108 3.87 -6.71 18.94
N ARG A 109 3.83 -7.94 18.43
CA ARG A 109 3.06 -8.25 17.22
C ARG A 109 1.56 -8.10 17.46
N THR A 110 1.05 -8.52 18.62
CA THR A 110 -0.36 -8.31 18.98
C THR A 110 -0.66 -6.81 19.12
N ALA A 111 0.19 -6.04 19.79
CA ALA A 111 0.01 -4.60 19.91
C ALA A 111 0.00 -3.91 18.54
N TYR A 112 0.91 -4.30 17.63
CA TYR A 112 0.95 -3.77 16.26
C TYR A 112 -0.36 -4.05 15.50
N VAL A 113 -0.87 -5.27 15.56
CA VAL A 113 -2.15 -5.64 14.92
C VAL A 113 -3.31 -4.83 15.51
N VAL A 114 -3.40 -4.74 16.85
CA VAL A 114 -4.46 -3.98 17.52
C VAL A 114 -4.40 -2.51 17.12
N VAL A 115 -3.22 -1.88 17.16
CA VAL A 115 -3.05 -0.47 16.79
C VAL A 115 -3.41 -0.23 15.33
N THR A 116 -2.91 -1.05 14.41
CA THR A 116 -3.22 -0.90 12.97
C THR A 116 -4.71 -1.13 12.67
N ALA A 117 -5.36 -2.08 13.36
CA ALA A 117 -6.80 -2.29 13.25
C ALA A 117 -7.61 -1.10 13.80
N LEU A 118 -7.19 -0.52 14.93
CA LEU A 118 -7.81 0.69 15.48
C LEU A 118 -7.71 1.87 14.50
N PHE A 119 -6.53 2.10 13.91
CA PHE A 119 -6.36 3.13 12.89
C PHE A 119 -7.25 2.88 11.67
N ALA A 120 -7.34 1.64 11.19
CA ALA A 120 -8.20 1.28 10.07
C ALA A 120 -9.70 1.53 10.38
N MET A 121 -10.15 1.29 11.62
CA MET A 121 -11.53 1.57 12.03
C MET A 121 -11.82 3.07 12.18
N ILE A 122 -10.86 3.87 12.64
CA ILE A 122 -11.04 5.31 12.85
C ILE A 122 -11.04 6.07 11.51
N PHE A 123 -10.27 5.60 10.53
CA PHE A 123 -10.07 6.27 9.25
C PHE A 123 -10.40 5.36 8.05
N PRO A 124 -11.68 5.07 7.77
CA PRO A 124 -12.09 4.16 6.70
C PRO A 124 -12.02 4.77 5.28
N PHE A 125 -11.09 5.71 5.02
CA PHE A 125 -10.99 6.48 3.76
C PHE A 125 -9.95 5.88 2.81
N PHE A 126 -10.15 4.63 2.42
CA PHE A 126 -9.14 3.85 1.70
C PHE A 126 -8.60 4.56 0.44
N ASN A 127 -9.49 5.13 -0.40
CA ASN A 127 -9.09 5.76 -1.65
C ASN A 127 -8.22 7.00 -1.46
N ASP A 128 -8.56 7.85 -0.49
CA ASP A 128 -7.81 9.08 -0.22
C ASP A 128 -6.43 8.77 0.37
N PHE A 129 -6.35 7.81 1.30
CA PHE A 129 -5.07 7.36 1.83
C PHE A 129 -4.19 6.74 0.75
N LEU A 130 -4.75 5.87 -0.10
CA LEU A 130 -4.00 5.29 -1.22
C LEU A 130 -3.54 6.36 -2.22
N GLY A 131 -4.40 7.32 -2.55
CA GLY A 131 -4.05 8.42 -3.44
C GLY A 131 -2.92 9.27 -2.87
N LEU A 132 -2.98 9.60 -1.57
CA LEU A 132 -1.96 10.39 -0.90
C LEU A 132 -0.62 9.65 -0.80
N ILE A 133 -0.63 8.39 -0.34
CA ILE A 133 0.57 7.55 -0.23
C ILE A 133 1.16 7.30 -1.62
N GLY A 134 0.31 7.03 -2.61
CA GLY A 134 0.69 6.86 -4.01
C GLY A 134 1.38 8.11 -4.55
N ALA A 135 0.77 9.28 -4.38
CA ALA A 135 1.37 10.55 -4.81
C ALA A 135 2.70 10.86 -4.10
N ALA A 136 2.76 10.65 -2.78
CA ALA A 136 3.96 10.92 -1.99
C ALA A 136 5.13 9.97 -2.33
N SER A 137 4.84 8.71 -2.65
CA SER A 137 5.87 7.72 -2.99
C SER A 137 6.26 7.73 -4.47
N PHE A 138 5.32 8.01 -5.38
CA PHE A 138 5.53 7.92 -6.81
C PHE A 138 6.64 8.83 -7.33
N TYR A 139 6.61 10.13 -6.99
CA TYR A 139 7.64 11.04 -7.47
C TYR A 139 9.06 10.66 -7.02
N PRO A 140 9.36 10.57 -5.71
CA PRO A 140 10.72 10.28 -5.28
C PRO A 140 11.18 8.89 -5.70
N LEU A 141 10.38 7.85 -5.45
CA LEU A 141 10.81 6.45 -5.57
C LEU A 141 10.70 5.90 -7.00
N THR A 142 9.65 6.26 -7.74
CA THR A 142 9.40 5.69 -9.08
C THR A 142 9.98 6.55 -10.20
N VAL A 143 10.10 7.86 -9.99
CA VAL A 143 10.50 8.80 -11.04
C VAL A 143 11.86 9.42 -10.77
N TYR A 144 11.99 10.22 -9.71
CA TYR A 144 13.18 11.02 -9.45
C TYR A 144 14.43 10.15 -9.23
N PHE A 145 14.42 9.24 -8.24
CA PHE A 145 15.60 8.43 -7.96
C PHE A 145 16.03 7.58 -9.15
N PRO A 146 15.15 6.81 -9.83
CA PRO A 146 15.56 6.02 -11.00
C PRO A 146 16.11 6.87 -12.15
N ILE A 147 15.54 8.06 -12.41
CA ILE A 147 16.03 8.96 -13.46
C ILE A 147 17.42 9.50 -13.10
N GLU A 148 17.63 9.98 -11.87
CA GLU A 148 18.94 10.48 -11.44
C GLU A 148 19.99 9.37 -11.45
N MET A 149 19.62 8.17 -10.97
CA MET A 149 20.50 7.00 -11.01
C MET A 149 20.87 6.64 -12.45
N HIS A 150 19.92 6.68 -13.39
CA HIS A 150 20.19 6.42 -14.80
C HIS A 150 21.13 7.47 -15.42
N ILE A 151 20.88 8.76 -15.17
CA ILE A 151 21.75 9.85 -15.65
C ILE A 151 23.18 9.68 -15.10
N ALA A 152 23.32 9.35 -13.83
CA ALA A 152 24.61 9.15 -13.18
C ALA A 152 25.35 7.92 -13.72
N GLN A 153 24.67 6.78 -13.86
CA GLN A 153 25.28 5.54 -14.35
C GLN A 153 25.63 5.59 -15.85
N ALA A 154 24.74 6.13 -16.67
CA ALA A 154 24.96 6.26 -18.12
C ALA A 154 25.83 7.48 -18.48
N LYS A 155 26.26 8.27 -17.49
CA LYS A 155 27.09 9.49 -17.66
C LYS A 155 26.52 10.42 -18.72
N ILE A 156 25.21 10.62 -18.71
CA ILE A 156 24.52 11.41 -19.74
C ILE A 156 24.99 12.87 -19.63
N PRO A 157 25.49 13.49 -20.73
CA PRO A 157 25.98 14.86 -20.69
C PRO A 157 24.85 15.82 -20.34
N LYS A 158 25.14 16.75 -19.43
CA LYS A 158 24.21 17.82 -19.04
C LYS A 158 23.81 18.61 -20.27
N TYR A 159 22.53 18.99 -20.35
CA TYR A 159 21.92 19.71 -21.48
C TYR A 159 21.88 18.96 -22.81
N SER A 160 22.23 17.67 -22.84
CA SER A 160 21.90 16.84 -24.01
C SER A 160 20.39 16.70 -24.17
N PHE A 161 19.94 16.39 -25.38
CA PHE A 161 18.53 16.16 -25.69
C PHE A 161 17.90 15.12 -24.73
N THR A 162 18.58 13.98 -24.52
CA THR A 162 18.12 12.95 -23.59
C THR A 162 18.05 13.44 -22.15
N TRP A 163 19.06 14.19 -21.68
CA TRP A 163 19.05 14.75 -20.33
C TRP A 163 17.88 15.72 -20.11
N MET A 164 17.61 16.60 -21.08
CA MET A 164 16.51 17.55 -21.01
C MET A 164 15.16 16.84 -20.95
N TRP A 165 14.93 15.83 -21.79
CA TRP A 165 13.68 15.06 -21.76
C TRP A 165 13.47 14.29 -20.45
N LEU A 166 14.53 13.69 -19.91
CA LEU A 166 14.45 13.02 -18.62
C LEU A 166 14.10 13.99 -17.48
N LYS A 167 14.66 15.20 -17.50
CA LYS A 167 14.32 16.25 -16.52
C LYS A 167 12.90 16.78 -16.71
N ILE A 168 12.46 17.01 -17.95
CA ILE A 168 11.08 17.43 -18.25
C ILE A 168 10.09 16.39 -17.74
N LEU A 169 10.33 15.10 -18.01
CA LEU A 169 9.51 14.00 -17.51
C LEU A 169 9.45 14.00 -15.98
N SER A 170 10.60 14.14 -15.30
CA SER A 170 10.65 14.19 -13.84
C SER A 170 9.84 15.35 -13.27
N TRP A 171 10.00 16.57 -13.81
CA TRP A 171 9.23 17.74 -13.37
C TRP A 171 7.74 17.62 -13.67
N ALA A 172 7.36 17.08 -14.82
CA ALA A 172 5.95 16.82 -15.14
C ALA A 172 5.33 15.84 -14.14
N CYS A 173 6.01 14.72 -13.84
CA CYS A 173 5.54 13.77 -12.84
C CYS A 173 5.50 14.36 -11.41
N LEU A 174 6.39 15.29 -11.08
CA LEU A 174 6.31 16.03 -9.81
C LEU A 174 5.01 16.82 -9.72
N VAL A 175 4.70 17.60 -10.76
CA VAL A 175 3.46 18.40 -10.81
C VAL A 175 2.24 17.50 -10.70
N VAL A 176 2.19 16.39 -11.44
CA VAL A 176 1.10 15.41 -11.35
C VAL A 176 0.96 14.86 -9.93
N SER A 177 2.08 14.53 -9.27
CA SER A 177 2.08 14.02 -7.90
C SER A 177 1.58 15.06 -6.90
N LEU A 178 1.98 16.33 -7.05
CA LEU A 178 1.52 17.41 -6.18
C LEU A 178 0.01 17.66 -6.34
N VAL A 179 -0.49 17.64 -7.58
CA VAL A 179 -1.93 17.78 -7.86
C VAL A 179 -2.71 16.59 -7.30
N ALA A 180 -2.21 15.37 -7.48
CA ALA A 180 -2.83 14.17 -6.91
C ALA A 180 -2.86 14.21 -5.38
N ALA A 181 -1.75 14.60 -4.74
CA ALA A 181 -1.67 14.77 -3.29
C ALA A 181 -2.67 15.83 -2.79
N ALA A 182 -2.77 16.98 -3.48
CA ALA A 182 -3.74 18.01 -3.13
C ALA A 182 -5.19 17.50 -3.24
N GLY A 183 -5.50 16.74 -4.29
CA GLY A 183 -6.82 16.11 -4.48
C GLY A 183 -7.15 15.12 -3.35
N SER A 184 -6.22 14.23 -3.01
CA SER A 184 -6.41 13.27 -1.92
C SER A 184 -6.52 13.94 -0.54
N LEU A 185 -5.77 15.02 -0.29
CA LEU A 185 -5.90 15.80 0.95
C LEU A 185 -7.27 16.49 1.03
N GLN A 186 -7.77 17.02 -0.09
CA GLN A 186 -9.10 17.61 -0.15
C GLN A 186 -10.20 16.57 0.09
N GLY A 187 -10.09 15.39 -0.52
CA GLY A 187 -10.98 14.25 -0.28
C GLY A 187 -11.01 13.89 1.21
N LEU A 188 -9.82 13.63 1.78
CA LEU A 188 -9.68 13.26 3.19
C LEU A 188 -10.24 14.34 4.13
N ALA A 189 -9.98 15.61 3.85
CA ALA A 189 -10.49 16.72 4.67
C ALA A 189 -12.02 16.87 4.59
N THR A 190 -12.63 16.47 3.48
CA THR A 190 -14.08 16.48 3.29
C THR A 190 -14.71 15.30 4.03
N ASP A 191 -14.12 14.12 3.88
CA ASP A 191 -14.59 12.88 4.48
C ASP A 191 -14.46 12.87 6.01
N VAL A 192 -13.36 13.40 6.55
CA VAL A 192 -13.17 13.53 8.02
C VAL A 192 -14.20 14.47 8.64
N LYS A 193 -14.64 15.53 7.93
CA LYS A 193 -15.65 16.47 8.46
C LYS A 193 -17.04 15.85 8.56
N THR A 194 -17.38 14.93 7.66
CA THR A 194 -18.70 14.28 7.60
C THR A 194 -18.76 13.02 8.44
N TYR A 195 -17.61 12.37 8.66
CA TYR A 195 -17.50 11.14 9.42
C TYR A 195 -17.72 11.33 10.93
N LYS A 196 -18.56 10.48 11.51
CA LYS A 196 -18.77 10.38 12.95
C LYS A 196 -18.24 9.03 13.42
N PRO A 197 -17.08 8.99 14.11
CA PRO A 197 -16.49 7.74 14.56
C PRO A 197 -17.49 6.93 15.39
N PHE A 198 -17.58 5.62 15.09
CA PHE A 198 -18.38 4.66 15.85
C PHE A 198 -19.88 4.97 15.96
N LYS A 199 -20.42 5.80 15.05
CA LYS A 199 -21.85 6.08 15.02
C LYS A 199 -22.56 4.95 14.25
N ASN A 200 -23.21 4.06 15.00
CA ASN A 200 -24.15 3.10 14.44
C ASN A 200 -25.35 3.87 13.85
N THR A 201 -25.66 3.66 12.58
CA THR A 201 -27.02 3.86 12.07
C THR A 201 -27.98 2.92 12.77
#